data_AF-A0A950TWI8-F1
#
_entry.id   AF-A0A950TWI8-F1
#
_cell.length_a   1.000
_cell.length_b   1.000
_cell.length_c   1.000
_cell.angle_alpha   90.00
_cell.angle_beta   90.00
_cell.angle_gamma   90.00
#
_symmetry.space_group_name_H-M   'P 1'
#
loop_
_entity.id
_entity.type
_entity.pdbx_description
1 polymer ?
#
loop_
_entity_poly.entity_id
_entity_poly.type
_entity_poly.pdbx_seq_one_letter_code
_entity_poly.pdbx_strand_id
1 'polypeptide(L)'
;MTLNGKLALSLLCVILGILAFGSVISAQQKDPTFALQRGYRTGYSDGYMAGYRDTIDSVARDYTRHDEYVKADRTYAKDYGALEDFRDGYQQGFESGYDTGFDRRSFESSMPAGLKKRGVMVGDRKGELIAQTPTQTPTQTTQTTDTYTSTTDTNTNTSPTETAPIANTNAVILIPKDTELILELQNELSTEHNREGDKFTAKIVSPSELNGATIEGRVSKVTKPGRIKRRGELSLSFDRILLSDNRW
;
A
#
# COMPACT_ATOMS: atom_id res chain seq x y z
N MET A 1 83.03 39.57 3.84
CA MET A 1 83.15 38.29 4.55
C MET A 1 81.77 37.86 5.02
N THR A 2 81.13 36.94 4.30
CA THR A 2 80.05 36.08 4.83
C THR A 2 80.05 34.80 4.00
N LEU A 3 80.44 33.69 4.62
CA LEU A 3 80.39 32.35 4.04
C LEU A 3 79.76 31.40 5.06
N ASN A 4 78.58 30.92 4.69
CA ASN A 4 77.90 29.65 4.97
C ASN A 4 78.35 28.75 6.14
N GLY A 5 77.37 28.31 6.92
CA GLY A 5 77.13 26.87 7.08
C GLY A 5 76.78 26.35 8.49
N LYS A 6 75.92 25.31 8.48
CA LYS A 6 75.64 24.25 9.49
C LYS A 6 74.34 24.44 10.29
N LEU A 7 73.29 23.64 10.05
CA LEU A 7 73.04 22.22 10.47
C LEU A 7 72.64 22.08 11.95
N ALA A 8 71.35 21.76 12.19
CA ALA A 8 70.77 20.93 13.28
C ALA A 8 69.24 21.15 13.26
N LEU A 9 68.35 20.25 12.84
CA LEU A 9 67.95 18.93 13.37
C LEU A 9 67.25 18.95 14.75
N SER A 10 65.90 19.04 14.77
CA SER A 10 64.96 18.29 15.64
C SER A 10 63.51 18.68 15.27
N LEU A 11 62.75 17.86 14.55
CA LEU A 11 61.81 16.87 15.08
C LEU A 11 60.72 17.45 15.99
N LEU A 12 59.51 17.68 15.47
CA LEU A 12 58.26 17.10 16.02
C LEU A 12 57.09 17.31 15.04
N CYS A 13 56.44 16.21 14.69
CA CYS A 13 55.17 16.14 13.97
C CYS A 13 54.10 17.07 14.58
N VAL A 14 53.13 17.52 13.78
CA VAL A 14 51.69 17.47 14.11
C VAL A 14 50.84 18.08 12.98
N ILE A 15 50.07 17.17 12.35
CA ILE A 15 48.73 17.35 11.79
C ILE A 15 48.62 17.99 10.39
N LEU A 16 48.88 17.14 9.40
CA LEU A 16 48.11 17.10 8.17
C LEU A 16 46.75 16.42 8.48
N GLY A 17 45.72 17.19 8.79
CA GLY A 17 44.39 16.71 9.15
C GLY A 17 43.36 17.07 8.08
N ILE A 18 43.42 16.41 6.92
CA ILE A 18 42.31 16.43 5.97
C ILE A 18 41.14 15.70 6.63
N LEU A 19 40.18 16.46 7.15
CA LEU A 19 38.87 15.97 7.56
C LEU A 19 38.10 15.53 6.31
N ALA A 20 38.44 14.34 5.81
CA ALA A 20 37.51 13.55 5.02
C ALA A 20 36.44 13.05 6.00
N PHE A 21 35.41 13.87 6.24
CA PHE A 21 34.15 13.37 6.74
C PHE A 21 33.59 12.46 5.65
N GLY A 22 34.01 11.19 5.67
CA GLY A 22 33.35 10.14 4.92
C GLY A 22 31.90 10.15 5.32
N SER A 23 31.03 10.59 4.42
CA SER A 23 29.60 10.41 4.57
C SER A 23 29.38 8.91 4.61
N VAL A 24 29.13 8.36 5.80
CA VAL A 24 28.49 7.05 5.92
C VAL A 24 27.11 7.23 5.31
N ILE A 25 27.01 6.96 4.01
CA ILE A 25 25.73 6.73 3.35
C ILE A 25 25.27 5.39 3.94
N SER A 26 24.46 5.45 5.00
CA SER A 26 23.71 4.30 5.46
C SER A 26 22.85 3.84 4.29
N ALA A 27 23.25 2.75 3.64
CA ALA A 27 22.40 2.08 2.68
C ALA A 27 21.13 1.67 3.45
N GLN A 28 20.02 2.38 3.20
CA GLN A 28 18.72 2.00 3.75
C GLN A 28 18.46 0.58 3.29
N GLN A 29 18.56 -0.37 4.23
CA GLN A 29 18.34 -1.77 3.97
C GLN A 29 16.87 -1.93 3.61
N LYS A 30 16.61 -2.03 2.31
CA LYS A 30 15.27 -2.19 1.77
C LYS A 30 14.67 -3.45 2.38
N ASP A 31 13.49 -3.33 2.99
CA ASP A 31 12.80 -4.47 3.58
C ASP A 31 12.72 -5.61 2.54
N PRO A 32 13.29 -6.81 2.81
CA PRO A 32 13.32 -7.90 1.85
C PRO A 32 11.91 -8.36 1.44
N THR A 33 10.88 -8.00 2.21
CA THR A 33 9.47 -8.30 1.91
C THR A 33 8.77 -7.17 1.14
N PHE A 34 9.44 -6.07 0.82
CA PHE A 34 8.80 -4.90 0.20
C PHE A 34 8.16 -5.22 -1.16
N ALA A 35 8.88 -5.90 -2.06
CA ALA A 35 8.33 -6.31 -3.36
C ALA A 35 7.11 -7.22 -3.20
N LEU A 36 7.19 -8.17 -2.27
CA LEU A 36 6.13 -9.12 -1.94
C LEU A 36 4.88 -8.39 -1.41
N GLN A 37 5.04 -7.47 -0.46
CA GLN A 37 3.96 -6.67 0.09
C GLN A 37 3.31 -5.76 -0.97
N ARG A 38 4.12 -5.12 -1.82
CA ARG A 38 3.61 -4.30 -2.93
C ARG A 38 2.82 -5.14 -3.93
N GLY A 39 3.36 -6.30 -4.31
CA GLY A 39 2.68 -7.28 -5.13
C GLY A 39 1.33 -7.66 -4.55
N TYR A 40 1.28 -8.07 -3.28
CA TYR A 40 0.06 -8.49 -2.60
C TYR A 40 -1.05 -7.44 -2.63
N ARG A 41 -0.72 -6.17 -2.35
CA ARG A 41 -1.72 -5.10 -2.35
C ARG A 41 -2.35 -4.92 -3.73
N THR A 42 -1.51 -4.81 -4.77
CA THR A 42 -1.99 -4.68 -6.15
C THR A 42 -2.77 -5.92 -6.60
N GLY A 43 -2.25 -7.10 -6.29
CA GLY A 43 -2.92 -8.36 -6.58
C GLY A 43 -4.29 -8.45 -5.95
N TYR A 44 -4.42 -8.09 -4.66
CA TYR A 44 -5.69 -8.16 -3.92
C TYR A 44 -6.75 -7.22 -4.52
N SER A 45 -6.37 -5.99 -4.87
CA SER A 45 -7.22 -5.03 -5.57
C SER A 45 -7.75 -5.59 -6.89
N ASP A 46 -6.86 -6.13 -7.71
CA ASP A 46 -7.20 -6.68 -9.02
C ASP A 46 -8.04 -7.95 -8.93
N GLY A 47 -7.69 -8.84 -7.99
CA GLY A 47 -8.44 -10.05 -7.68
C GLY A 47 -9.86 -9.71 -7.25
N TYR A 48 -10.04 -8.75 -6.33
CA TYR A 48 -11.36 -8.32 -5.86
C TYR A 48 -12.26 -7.89 -7.02
N MET A 49 -11.75 -7.05 -7.93
CA MET A 49 -12.50 -6.60 -9.09
C MET A 49 -12.83 -7.74 -10.07
N ALA A 50 -11.88 -8.67 -10.28
CA ALA A 50 -12.09 -9.83 -11.12
C ALA A 50 -13.17 -10.77 -10.55
N GLY A 51 -13.10 -11.08 -9.25
CA GLY A 51 -14.08 -11.91 -8.55
C GLY A 51 -15.47 -11.27 -8.58
N TYR A 52 -15.56 -9.98 -8.26
CA TYR A 52 -16.83 -9.25 -8.29
C TYR A 52 -17.46 -9.26 -9.69
N ARG A 53 -16.66 -9.02 -10.74
CA ARG A 53 -17.13 -9.08 -12.14
C ARG A 53 -17.62 -10.47 -12.52
N ASP A 54 -16.92 -11.52 -12.12
CA ASP A 54 -17.33 -12.90 -12.41
C ASP A 54 -18.71 -13.22 -11.79
N THR A 55 -19.06 -12.62 -10.64
CA THR A 55 -20.43 -12.76 -10.07
C THR A 55 -21.49 -12.05 -10.90
N ILE A 56 -21.15 -10.94 -11.54
CA ILE A 56 -22.08 -10.19 -12.41
C ILE A 56 -22.30 -10.97 -13.70
N ASP A 57 -21.22 -11.48 -14.27
CA ASP A 57 -21.23 -12.24 -15.53
C ASP A 57 -21.71 -13.69 -15.34
N SER A 58 -22.04 -14.09 -14.10
CA SER A 58 -22.47 -15.45 -13.73
C SER A 58 -21.46 -16.53 -14.14
N VAL A 59 -20.17 -16.21 -14.03
CA VAL A 59 -19.05 -17.10 -14.32
C VAL A 59 -18.72 -17.94 -13.09
N ALA A 60 -18.32 -19.19 -13.31
CA ALA A 60 -17.85 -20.06 -12.23
C ALA A 60 -16.57 -19.51 -11.59
N ARG A 61 -16.34 -19.86 -10.32
CA ARG A 61 -15.17 -19.43 -9.56
C ARG A 61 -13.89 -20.00 -10.19
N ASP A 62 -13.09 -19.15 -10.81
CA ASP A 62 -11.81 -19.50 -11.43
C ASP A 62 -10.94 -18.25 -11.59
N TYR A 63 -10.00 -18.05 -10.66
CA TYR A 63 -9.04 -16.93 -10.75
C TYR A 63 -7.94 -17.17 -11.80
N THR A 64 -7.66 -18.42 -12.17
CA THR A 64 -6.52 -18.77 -13.03
C THR A 64 -6.72 -18.35 -14.48
N ARG A 65 -7.99 -18.11 -14.88
CA ARG A 65 -8.38 -17.64 -16.22
C ARG A 65 -8.03 -16.18 -16.49
N HIS A 66 -7.70 -15.40 -15.47
CA HIS A 66 -7.45 -13.96 -15.60
C HIS A 66 -6.00 -13.71 -15.98
N ASP A 67 -5.77 -13.01 -17.10
CA ASP A 67 -4.44 -12.70 -17.62
C ASP A 67 -3.57 -11.97 -16.59
N GLU A 68 -4.20 -11.14 -15.76
CA GLU A 68 -3.59 -10.39 -14.67
C GLU A 68 -2.97 -11.33 -13.64
N TYR A 69 -3.65 -12.42 -13.29
CA TYR A 69 -3.14 -13.45 -12.37
C TYR A 69 -1.95 -14.21 -12.97
N VAL A 70 -2.04 -14.55 -14.26
CA VAL A 70 -0.98 -15.31 -14.96
C VAL A 70 0.29 -14.47 -15.11
N LYS A 71 0.18 -13.19 -15.47
CA LYS A 71 1.32 -12.30 -15.68
C LYS A 71 1.93 -11.81 -14.37
N ALA A 72 1.06 -11.43 -13.43
CA ALA A 72 1.41 -11.01 -12.07
C ALA A 72 2.49 -9.91 -11.95
N ASP A 73 2.69 -9.12 -13.01
CA ASP A 73 3.74 -8.09 -13.08
C ASP A 73 3.18 -6.68 -13.30
N ARG A 74 1.86 -6.52 -13.16
CA ARG A 74 1.20 -5.23 -13.25
C ARG A 74 1.76 -4.28 -12.20
N THR A 75 2.05 -3.04 -12.58
CA THR A 75 2.64 -1.98 -11.74
C THR A 75 4.03 -2.29 -11.17
N TYR A 76 4.66 -3.40 -11.57
CA TYR A 76 6.02 -3.72 -11.13
C TYR A 76 7.01 -2.63 -11.53
N ALA A 77 7.82 -2.22 -10.57
CA ALA A 77 8.97 -1.36 -10.77
C ALA A 77 10.22 -2.03 -10.18
N LYS A 78 11.35 -1.90 -10.89
CA LYS A 78 12.62 -2.52 -10.51
C LYS A 78 13.12 -2.07 -9.14
N ASP A 79 12.73 -0.87 -8.73
CA ASP A 79 13.00 -0.34 -7.41
C ASP A 79 12.12 -0.95 -6.32
N TYR A 80 11.26 -1.93 -6.58
CA TYR A 80 10.55 -2.65 -5.52
C TYR A 80 11.37 -3.83 -4.99
N GLY A 81 12.13 -4.49 -5.85
CA GLY A 81 12.90 -5.70 -5.53
C GLY A 81 12.82 -6.70 -6.67
N ALA A 82 13.04 -7.98 -6.38
CA ALA A 82 12.98 -9.03 -7.40
C ALA A 82 11.56 -9.13 -7.98
N LEU A 83 11.47 -9.33 -9.30
CA LEU A 83 10.21 -9.48 -10.01
C LEU A 83 9.45 -10.72 -9.49
N GLU A 84 10.17 -11.77 -9.13
CA GLU A 84 9.60 -13.03 -8.64
C GLU A 84 8.94 -12.85 -7.27
N ASP A 85 9.49 -11.99 -6.41
CA ASP A 85 8.90 -11.67 -5.12
C ASP A 85 7.62 -10.85 -5.30
N PHE A 86 7.65 -9.88 -6.23
CA PHE A 86 6.47 -9.11 -6.59
C PHE A 86 5.36 -10.01 -7.16
N ARG A 87 5.69 -10.88 -8.12
CA ARG A 87 4.75 -11.81 -8.76
C ARG A 87 4.10 -12.75 -7.76
N ASP A 88 4.88 -13.33 -6.86
CA ASP A 88 4.32 -14.23 -5.85
C ASP A 88 3.39 -13.48 -4.90
N GLY A 89 3.79 -12.30 -4.44
CA GLY A 89 2.93 -11.43 -3.62
C GLY A 89 1.64 -11.11 -4.36
N TYR A 90 1.75 -10.71 -5.62
CA TYR A 90 0.61 -10.41 -6.49
C TYR A 90 -0.35 -11.59 -6.61
N GLN A 91 0.14 -12.79 -6.88
CA GLN A 91 -0.73 -13.97 -7.00
C GLN A 91 -1.42 -14.31 -5.67
N GLN A 92 -0.70 -14.25 -4.55
CA GLN A 92 -1.28 -14.43 -3.21
C GLN A 92 -2.39 -13.41 -2.94
N GLY A 93 -2.13 -12.14 -3.26
CA GLY A 93 -3.11 -11.07 -3.12
C GLY A 93 -4.32 -11.33 -4.00
N PHE A 94 -4.11 -11.64 -5.28
CA PHE A 94 -5.17 -11.85 -6.26
C PHE A 94 -6.09 -13.01 -5.88
N GLU A 95 -5.54 -14.13 -5.43
CA GLU A 95 -6.35 -15.26 -4.92
C GLU A 95 -7.26 -14.83 -3.77
N SER A 96 -6.70 -14.13 -2.76
CA SER A 96 -7.47 -13.67 -1.60
C SER A 96 -8.50 -12.59 -1.95
N GLY A 97 -8.12 -11.64 -2.79
CA GLY A 97 -9.00 -10.58 -3.28
C GLY A 97 -10.14 -11.16 -4.11
N TYR A 98 -9.83 -12.10 -5.00
CA TYR A 98 -10.81 -12.76 -5.88
C TYR A 98 -11.90 -13.46 -5.07
N ASP A 99 -11.54 -14.26 -4.07
CA ASP A 99 -12.52 -14.90 -3.20
C ASP A 99 -13.39 -13.86 -2.46
N THR A 100 -12.78 -12.78 -1.97
CA THR A 100 -13.50 -11.70 -1.28
C THR A 100 -14.52 -11.01 -2.19
N GLY A 101 -14.09 -10.65 -3.41
CA GLY A 101 -14.95 -10.01 -4.40
C GLY A 101 -16.03 -10.94 -4.94
N PHE A 102 -15.70 -12.22 -5.16
CA PHE A 102 -16.64 -13.24 -5.61
C PHE A 102 -17.72 -13.53 -4.57
N ASP A 103 -17.36 -13.51 -3.28
CA ASP A 103 -18.32 -13.63 -2.17
C ASP A 103 -19.11 -12.32 -1.93
N ARG A 104 -18.82 -11.25 -2.66
CA ARG A 104 -19.37 -9.89 -2.48
C ARG A 104 -19.19 -9.36 -1.06
N ARG A 105 -18.08 -9.72 -0.42
CA ARG A 105 -17.69 -9.17 0.88
C ARG A 105 -17.08 -7.78 0.71
N SER A 106 -17.03 -7.03 1.80
CA SER A 106 -16.33 -5.74 1.85
C SER A 106 -14.85 -5.91 1.50
N PHE A 107 -14.27 -4.89 0.87
CA PHE A 107 -12.86 -4.88 0.56
C PHE A 107 -12.02 -4.80 1.84
N GLU A 108 -11.11 -5.76 2.05
CA GLU A 108 -10.19 -5.76 3.18
C GLU A 108 -8.83 -5.16 2.80
N SER A 109 -8.43 -4.08 3.47
CA SER A 109 -7.18 -3.37 3.18
C SER A 109 -5.98 -3.84 4.00
N SER A 110 -6.24 -4.67 5.02
CA SER A 110 -5.23 -5.19 5.92
C SER A 110 -4.41 -6.27 5.22
N MET A 111 -3.08 -6.17 5.32
CA MET A 111 -2.19 -7.23 4.85
C MET A 111 -2.12 -8.34 5.91
N PRO A 112 -2.13 -9.62 5.52
CA PRO A 112 -2.00 -10.72 6.45
C PRO A 112 -0.65 -10.66 7.18
N ALA A 113 -0.70 -10.81 8.50
CA ALA A 113 0.50 -10.88 9.33
C ALA A 113 1.29 -12.15 8.94
N GLY A 114 2.52 -11.96 8.46
CA GLY A 114 3.38 -13.07 8.04
C GLY A 114 3.26 -13.45 6.57
N LEU A 115 2.88 -12.53 5.68
CA LEU A 115 3.04 -12.70 4.24
C LEU A 115 4.47 -13.13 3.91
N LYS A 116 4.61 -14.31 3.32
CA LYS A 116 5.90 -14.90 2.96
C LYS A 116 5.85 -15.37 1.52
N LYS A 117 7.01 -15.35 0.88
CA LYS A 117 7.16 -15.87 -0.47
C LYS A 117 6.75 -17.35 -0.48
N ARG A 118 5.81 -17.75 -1.34
CA ARG A 118 5.55 -19.18 -1.57
C ARG A 118 6.81 -19.76 -2.19
N GLY A 119 7.35 -20.78 -1.52
CA GLY A 119 8.60 -21.42 -1.92
C GLY A 119 8.56 -21.73 -3.41
N VAL A 120 9.60 -21.30 -4.12
CA VAL A 120 9.75 -21.48 -5.56
C VAL A 120 9.50 -22.95 -5.90
N MET A 121 8.38 -23.23 -6.59
CA MET A 121 8.12 -24.50 -7.28
C MET A 121 9.04 -24.55 -8.51
N VAL A 122 10.35 -24.66 -8.29
CA VAL A 122 11.27 -25.23 -9.27
C VAL A 122 11.43 -26.69 -8.87
N GLY A 123 11.21 -27.58 -9.83
CA GLY A 123 10.96 -29.00 -9.64
C GLY A 123 11.98 -29.76 -8.80
N ASP A 124 11.50 -30.92 -8.37
CA ASP A 124 12.17 -32.00 -7.65
C ASP A 124 12.20 -31.88 -6.11
N ARG A 125 11.13 -32.38 -5.49
CA ARG A 125 11.19 -33.50 -4.52
C ARG A 125 9.79 -34.02 -4.17
N LYS A 126 9.68 -35.35 -4.18
CA LYS A 126 8.50 -36.17 -3.90
C LYS A 126 8.09 -36.12 -2.42
N GLY A 127 6.78 -36.26 -2.16
CA GLY A 127 6.14 -36.58 -0.88
C GLY A 127 5.69 -35.33 -0.10
N GLU A 128 4.44 -35.14 0.33
CA GLU A 128 3.39 -36.10 0.64
C GLU A 128 2.00 -35.42 0.56
N LEU A 129 1.03 -36.14 0.02
CA LEU A 129 -0.39 -35.83 0.06
C LEU A 129 -0.91 -36.00 1.50
N ILE A 130 -1.61 -35.00 2.05
CA ILE A 130 -2.72 -35.26 2.97
C ILE A 130 -3.91 -34.39 2.58
N ALA A 131 -5.04 -35.06 2.40
CA ALA A 131 -6.32 -34.47 2.03
C ALA A 131 -7.33 -34.66 3.19
N GLN A 132 -8.23 -33.67 3.32
CA GLN A 132 -9.59 -33.68 3.93
C GLN A 132 -9.77 -33.40 5.45
N THR A 133 -10.25 -32.16 5.73
CA THR A 133 -11.46 -31.67 6.49
C THR A 133 -12.17 -32.63 7.48
N PRO A 134 -12.81 -32.22 8.63
CA PRO A 134 -13.55 -30.95 8.83
C PRO A 134 -13.57 -30.28 10.24
N THR A 135 -14.17 -29.08 10.28
CA THR A 135 -14.83 -28.40 11.41
C THR A 135 -14.00 -27.92 12.60
N GLN A 136 -13.95 -26.60 12.78
CA GLN A 136 -14.18 -25.95 14.08
C GLN A 136 -14.54 -24.47 13.90
N THR A 137 -15.79 -24.15 14.25
CA THR A 137 -16.25 -22.83 14.69
C THR A 137 -15.41 -22.36 15.89
N PRO A 138 -15.10 -21.06 15.99
CA PRO A 138 -15.42 -20.41 17.26
C PRO A 138 -16.10 -19.05 17.09
N THR A 139 -17.17 -18.94 17.86
CA THR A 139 -17.98 -17.79 18.21
C THR A 139 -17.14 -16.66 18.84
N GLN A 140 -17.64 -15.43 18.65
CA GLN A 140 -17.30 -14.17 19.32
C GLN A 140 -17.05 -14.31 20.83
N THR A 141 -16.04 -13.58 21.35
CA THR A 141 -16.15 -12.85 22.64
C THR A 141 -15.21 -11.63 22.64
N THR A 142 -15.78 -10.48 22.99
CA THR A 142 -15.18 -9.17 23.25
C THR A 142 -14.41 -9.14 24.58
N GLN A 143 -13.20 -8.55 24.63
CA GLN A 143 -12.82 -7.61 25.71
C GLN A 143 -11.42 -6.99 25.51
N THR A 144 -11.42 -5.67 25.63
CA THR A 144 -10.34 -4.69 25.76
C THR A 144 -9.46 -4.92 27.00
N THR A 145 -8.17 -4.58 26.91
CA THR A 145 -7.43 -3.73 27.89
C THR A 145 -6.05 -3.37 27.31
N ASP A 146 -5.83 -2.07 27.15
CA ASP A 146 -4.58 -1.43 26.79
C ASP A 146 -3.54 -1.54 27.92
N THR A 147 -2.29 -1.84 27.57
CA THR A 147 -1.12 -1.55 28.42
C THR A 147 0.12 -1.43 27.53
N TYR A 148 0.59 -0.22 27.29
CA TYR A 148 2.01 0.05 27.06
C TYR A 148 2.40 1.29 27.85
N THR A 149 3.09 1.04 28.94
CA THR A 149 3.85 1.99 29.75
C THR A 149 5.03 2.50 28.93
N SER A 150 5.24 3.81 28.90
CA SER A 150 6.59 4.39 28.74
C SER A 150 6.65 5.72 29.47
N THR A 151 7.50 5.71 30.50
CA THR A 151 7.89 6.77 31.43
C THR A 151 8.79 7.78 30.73
N THR A 152 8.60 9.07 31.01
CA THR A 152 9.67 10.02 31.42
C THR A 152 9.00 11.25 32.03
N ASP A 153 9.26 11.44 33.31
CA ASP A 153 8.87 12.59 34.12
C ASP A 153 9.61 13.86 33.69
N THR A 154 8.92 15.01 33.68
CA THR A 154 9.45 16.23 34.31
C THR A 154 8.28 17.12 34.77
N ASN A 155 8.21 17.31 36.09
CA ASN A 155 7.30 18.23 36.79
C ASN A 155 7.70 19.70 36.61
N THR A 156 6.72 20.59 36.42
CA THR A 156 6.62 21.87 37.15
C THR A 156 5.15 22.35 37.22
N ASN A 157 4.69 22.58 38.45
CA ASN A 157 3.37 23.09 38.86
C ASN A 157 2.96 24.44 38.23
N THR A 158 1.66 24.60 37.89
CA THR A 158 0.74 25.61 38.47
C THR A 158 -0.68 25.46 37.88
N SER A 159 -1.70 25.36 38.75
CA SER A 159 -3.14 25.37 38.43
C SER A 159 -3.71 26.80 38.47
N PRO A 160 -5.01 27.02 38.17
CA PRO A 160 -5.82 26.64 37.01
C PRO A 160 -6.42 27.91 36.34
N THR A 161 -7.01 27.81 35.13
CA THR A 161 -8.26 28.49 34.71
C THR A 161 -8.43 28.39 33.19
N GLU A 162 -9.46 27.63 32.80
CA GLU A 162 -10.33 27.80 31.63
C GLU A 162 -9.67 28.13 30.27
N THR A 163 -9.52 27.12 29.41
CA THR A 163 -9.46 27.33 27.95
C THR A 163 -10.07 26.14 27.23
N ALA A 164 -10.99 26.45 26.30
CA ALA A 164 -11.73 25.58 25.41
C ALA A 164 -10.88 24.48 24.75
N PRO A 165 -11.48 23.34 24.32
CA PRO A 165 -10.76 22.31 23.61
C PRO A 165 -10.18 22.88 22.31
N ILE A 166 -8.86 23.00 22.27
CA ILE A 166 -8.12 23.31 21.06
C ILE A 166 -8.24 22.07 20.18
N ALA A 167 -9.21 22.07 19.26
CA ALA A 167 -9.23 21.13 18.15
C ALA A 167 -7.87 21.25 17.45
N ASN A 168 -7.10 20.17 17.45
CA ASN A 168 -5.82 20.13 16.73
C ASN A 168 -6.12 20.10 15.23
N THR A 169 -6.43 21.26 14.65
CA THR A 169 -6.82 21.47 13.24
C THR A 169 -5.65 21.25 12.26
N ASN A 170 -4.46 20.89 12.74
CA ASN A 170 -3.24 20.76 11.94
C ASN A 170 -2.66 19.34 11.94
N ALA A 171 -3.51 18.31 11.92
CA ALA A 171 -3.01 16.97 11.62
C ALA A 171 -2.68 16.87 10.14
N VAL A 172 -1.40 16.97 9.81
CA VAL A 172 -0.91 16.74 8.45
C VAL A 172 -1.07 15.26 8.13
N ILE A 173 -1.96 14.94 7.20
CA ILE A 173 -2.08 13.57 6.67
C ILE A 173 -1.05 13.40 5.56
N LEU A 174 -0.10 12.50 5.76
CA LEU A 174 0.90 12.15 4.77
C LEU A 174 0.36 11.00 3.90
N ILE A 175 0.11 11.28 2.61
CA ILE A 175 -0.23 10.26 1.62
C ILE A 175 1.02 10.05 0.75
N PRO A 176 1.73 8.92 0.88
CA PRO A 176 2.88 8.62 0.03
C PRO A 176 2.52 8.58 -1.45
N LYS A 177 3.52 8.80 -2.31
CA LYS A 177 3.35 8.49 -3.74
C LYS A 177 2.99 7.00 -3.91
N ASP A 178 2.25 6.69 -4.96
CA ASP A 178 1.85 5.33 -5.28
C ASP A 178 1.04 4.64 -4.16
N THR A 179 0.30 5.46 -3.38
CA THR A 179 -0.73 4.98 -2.46
C THR A 179 -1.96 4.59 -3.26
N GLU A 180 -2.40 3.34 -3.08
CA GLU A 180 -3.60 2.82 -3.71
C GLU A 180 -4.81 3.11 -2.83
N LEU A 181 -5.80 3.81 -3.38
CA LEU A 181 -7.05 4.15 -2.71
C LEU A 181 -8.18 3.34 -3.33
N ILE A 182 -9.02 2.75 -2.49
CA ILE A 182 -10.22 2.06 -2.95
C ILE A 182 -11.43 2.88 -2.60
N LEU A 183 -12.24 3.10 -3.63
CA LEU A 183 -13.27 4.08 -3.65
C LEU A 183 -14.61 3.41 -3.93
N GLU A 184 -15.63 3.81 -3.18
CA GLU A 184 -17.02 3.48 -3.46
C GLU A 184 -17.67 4.70 -4.13
N LEU A 185 -18.01 4.57 -5.41
CA LEU A 185 -18.73 5.60 -6.14
C LEU A 185 -20.08 5.88 -5.47
N GLN A 186 -20.37 7.16 -5.20
CA GLN A 186 -21.65 7.57 -4.60
C GLN A 186 -22.74 7.78 -5.66
N ASN A 187 -22.35 7.92 -6.92
CA ASN A 187 -23.24 8.04 -8.05
C ASN A 187 -22.85 7.02 -9.13
N GLU A 188 -23.85 6.49 -9.83
CA GLU A 188 -23.62 5.61 -10.97
C GLU A 188 -22.88 6.35 -12.10
N LEU A 189 -21.93 5.66 -12.72
CA LEU A 189 -21.21 6.14 -13.90
C LEU A 189 -21.42 5.18 -15.07
N SER A 190 -21.83 5.72 -16.22
CA SER A 190 -22.13 4.98 -17.43
C SER A 190 -21.56 5.66 -18.66
N THR A 191 -20.92 4.89 -19.55
CA THR A 191 -20.45 5.41 -20.86
C THR A 191 -21.58 5.92 -21.75
N GLU A 192 -22.82 5.52 -21.48
CA GLU A 192 -23.97 5.92 -22.29
C GLU A 192 -24.47 7.32 -21.92
N HIS A 193 -24.58 7.59 -20.63
CA HIS A 193 -25.19 8.80 -20.09
C HIS A 193 -24.17 9.86 -19.70
N ASN A 194 -22.98 9.47 -19.24
CA ASN A 194 -21.96 10.42 -18.86
C ASN A 194 -21.20 11.01 -20.06
N ARG A 195 -20.68 12.22 -19.84
CA ARG A 195 -19.91 13.01 -20.79
C ARG A 195 -18.62 13.52 -20.14
N GLU A 196 -17.67 13.91 -20.97
CA GLU A 196 -16.45 14.56 -20.50
C GLU A 196 -16.78 15.83 -19.73
N GLY A 197 -16.17 15.99 -18.55
CA GLY A 197 -16.43 17.08 -17.61
C GLY A 197 -17.48 16.77 -16.54
N ASP A 198 -18.25 15.69 -16.67
CA ASP A 198 -19.22 15.30 -15.64
C ASP A 198 -18.52 15.06 -14.31
N LYS A 199 -19.11 15.58 -13.24
CA LYS A 199 -18.59 15.40 -11.88
C LYS A 199 -19.06 14.08 -11.30
N PHE A 200 -18.22 13.50 -10.45
CA PHE A 200 -18.61 12.38 -9.62
C PHE A 200 -18.02 12.53 -8.22
N THR A 201 -18.65 11.87 -7.25
CA THR A 201 -18.14 11.74 -5.90
C THR A 201 -17.96 10.27 -5.55
N ALA A 202 -16.97 9.99 -4.70
CA ALA A 202 -16.69 8.65 -4.20
C ALA A 202 -16.30 8.73 -2.73
N LYS A 203 -16.63 7.72 -1.93
CA LYS A 203 -16.12 7.58 -0.57
C LYS A 203 -14.89 6.70 -0.57
N ILE A 204 -13.87 7.09 0.18
CA ILE A 204 -12.70 6.25 0.41
C ILE A 204 -13.11 5.14 1.37
N VAL A 205 -12.94 3.89 0.92
CA VAL A 205 -13.11 2.68 1.73
C VAL A 205 -11.77 2.27 2.33
N SER A 206 -10.69 2.43 1.57
CA SER A 206 -9.33 2.08 1.98
C SER A 206 -8.31 3.09 1.45
N PRO A 207 -7.26 3.42 2.22
CA PRO A 207 -6.88 2.81 3.50
C PRO A 207 -7.66 3.38 4.70
N SER A 208 -7.58 2.74 5.87
CA SER A 208 -8.42 3.05 7.03
C SER A 208 -8.21 4.47 7.58
N GLU A 209 -7.02 5.04 7.40
CA GLU A 209 -6.68 6.40 7.83
C GLU A 209 -7.45 7.48 7.05
N LEU A 210 -7.95 7.11 5.87
CA LEU A 210 -8.72 7.96 4.98
C LEU A 210 -10.17 7.47 4.83
N ASN A 211 -10.57 6.43 5.56
CA ASN A 211 -11.91 5.85 5.42
C ASN A 211 -12.98 6.91 5.70
N GLY A 212 -14.01 6.93 4.84
CA GLY A 212 -15.12 7.88 4.92
C GLY A 212 -14.84 9.25 4.29
N ALA A 213 -13.58 9.58 3.97
CA ALA A 213 -13.28 10.80 3.23
C ALA A 213 -13.93 10.77 1.84
N THR A 214 -14.37 11.94 1.37
CA THR A 214 -15.03 12.08 0.06
C THR A 214 -14.02 12.53 -0.98
N ILE A 215 -13.95 11.82 -2.08
CA ILE A 215 -13.22 12.21 -3.28
C ILE A 215 -14.17 12.87 -4.26
N GLU A 216 -13.74 14.02 -4.78
CA GLU A 216 -14.36 14.69 -5.91
C GLU A 216 -13.49 14.51 -7.15
N GLY A 217 -14.14 14.22 -8.27
CA GLY A 217 -13.47 14.09 -9.55
C GLY A 217 -14.38 14.43 -10.73
N ARG A 218 -13.82 14.27 -11.93
CA ARG A 218 -14.50 14.46 -13.21
C ARG A 218 -14.22 13.33 -14.18
N VAL A 219 -15.15 13.08 -15.08
CA VAL A 219 -14.94 12.22 -16.24
C VAL A 219 -14.01 12.95 -17.21
N SER A 220 -12.83 12.38 -17.45
CA SER A 220 -11.84 12.98 -18.35
C SER A 220 -11.99 12.51 -19.79
N LYS A 221 -12.52 11.30 -20.01
CA LYS A 221 -12.78 10.76 -21.35
C LYS A 221 -13.90 9.73 -21.34
N VAL A 222 -14.72 9.71 -22.39
CA VAL A 222 -15.74 8.68 -22.61
C VAL A 222 -15.52 7.99 -23.95
N THR A 223 -15.28 6.67 -23.91
CA THR A 223 -15.26 5.82 -25.11
C THR A 223 -16.46 4.90 -25.08
N LYS A 224 -17.44 5.17 -25.94
CA LYS A 224 -18.65 4.34 -26.04
C LYS A 224 -18.33 3.00 -26.72
N PRO A 225 -18.99 1.89 -26.32
CA PRO A 225 -18.82 0.61 -26.98
C PRO A 225 -19.27 0.73 -28.45
N GLY A 226 -18.38 0.35 -29.37
CA GLY A 226 -18.68 0.31 -30.80
C GLY A 226 -19.33 -1.01 -31.21
N ARG A 227 -19.91 -1.06 -32.43
CA ARG A 227 -20.49 -2.30 -32.98
C ARG A 227 -19.49 -3.46 -33.07
N ILE A 228 -18.21 -3.14 -33.30
CA ILE A 228 -17.13 -4.11 -33.49
C ILE A 228 -16.35 -4.33 -32.18
N LYS A 229 -15.96 -3.23 -31.50
CA LYS A 229 -15.29 -3.28 -30.20
C LYS A 229 -16.34 -3.09 -29.11
N ARG A 230 -16.86 -4.19 -28.57
CA ARG A 230 -17.93 -4.24 -27.55
C ARG A 230 -17.52 -3.70 -26.16
N ARG A 231 -16.38 -3.02 -26.03
CA ARG A 231 -15.88 -2.51 -24.74
C ARG A 231 -16.04 -1.00 -24.70
N GLY A 232 -16.82 -0.53 -23.72
CA GLY A 232 -16.84 0.86 -23.31
C GLY A 232 -15.72 1.14 -22.31
N GLU A 233 -15.23 2.37 -22.27
CA GLU A 233 -14.21 2.81 -21.33
C GLU A 233 -14.52 4.23 -20.84
N LEU A 234 -14.42 4.44 -19.52
CA LEU A 234 -14.44 5.75 -18.89
C LEU A 234 -13.07 6.02 -18.28
N SER A 235 -12.49 7.17 -18.60
CA SER A 235 -11.32 7.68 -17.89
C SER A 235 -11.79 8.71 -16.87
N LEU A 236 -11.26 8.61 -15.64
CA LEU A 236 -11.61 9.48 -14.52
C LEU A 236 -10.38 10.29 -14.11
N SER A 237 -10.60 11.55 -13.74
CA SER A 237 -9.62 12.41 -13.10
C SER A 237 -10.08 12.75 -11.69
N PHE A 238 -9.18 12.62 -10.72
CA PHE A 238 -9.46 12.92 -9.32
C PHE A 238 -8.86 14.28 -8.98
N ASP A 239 -9.68 15.17 -8.41
CA ASP A 239 -9.30 16.56 -8.18
C ASP A 239 -9.01 16.85 -6.71
N ARG A 240 -9.84 16.33 -5.79
CA ARG A 240 -9.79 16.69 -4.37
C ARG A 240 -10.20 15.54 -3.45
N ILE A 241 -9.51 15.45 -2.31
CA ILE A 241 -9.93 14.65 -1.16
C ILE A 241 -10.46 15.62 -0.10
N LEU A 242 -11.70 15.40 0.34
CA LEU A 242 -12.35 16.05 1.46
C LEU A 242 -12.35 15.08 2.63
N LEU A 243 -11.49 15.35 3.61
CA LEU A 243 -11.42 14.57 4.83
C LEU A 243 -12.73 14.74 5.61
N SER A 244 -13.28 13.64 6.12
CA SER A 244 -14.45 13.69 7.00
C SER A 244 -14.03 14.20 8.38
N ASP A 245 -14.83 15.10 8.96
CA ASP A 245 -14.60 15.65 10.31
C ASP A 245 -14.74 14.59 11.41
N ASN A 246 -15.36 13.45 11.10
CA ASN A 246 -15.45 12.28 11.97
C ASN A 246 -14.09 11.54 11.99
N ARG A 247 -13.09 12.19 12.58
CA ARG A 247 -11.87 11.54 13.05
C ARG A 247 -12.20 10.98 14.43
N TRP A 248 -12.00 9.66 14.58
CA TRP A 248 -12.16 8.82 15.78
C TRP A 248 -13.58 8.70 16.36
#